data_AF-A0A0G1K127-F1
#
_entry.id   AF-A0A0G1K127-F1
#
_cell.length_a   1.000
_cell.length_b   1.000
_cell.length_c   1.000
_cell.angle_alpha   90.00
_cell.angle_beta   90.00
_cell.angle_gamma   90.00
#
_symmetry.space_group_name_H-M   'P 1'
#
loop_
_entity.id
_entity.type
_entity.pdbx_description
1 polymer ?
#
loop_
_entity_poly.entity_id
_entity_poly.type
_entity_poly.pdbx_seq_one_letter_code
_entity_poly.pdbx_strand_id
1 'polypeptide(L)'
;DGELDEGSNWESILFAPHHSLDNLTIIIDYNKIQSLGDTNKTINLEPLAAKLKSFNWAVREIDGHNFQAIERALTSLPKQKNKPTCIIAHTIKGKGVSFMENSLIWHYKSSNEEEFERALKELQEK
;
A
#
# COMPACT_ATOMS: atom_id res chain seq x y z
N ASP A 1 -1.60 -1.42 4.96
CA ASP A 1 -3.05 -1.51 4.68
C ASP A 1 -3.94 -1.52 5.93
N GLY A 2 -3.52 -2.08 7.07
CA GLY A 2 -4.31 -2.06 8.32
C GLY A 2 -4.75 -0.67 8.83
N GLU A 3 -4.11 0.42 8.39
CA GLU A 3 -4.60 1.78 8.61
C GLU A 3 -6.05 1.98 8.13
N LEU A 4 -6.46 1.27 7.08
CA LEU A 4 -7.83 1.33 6.53
C LEU A 4 -8.89 0.63 7.39
N ASP A 5 -8.49 0.03 8.51
CA ASP A 5 -9.44 -0.44 9.52
C ASP A 5 -10.06 0.75 10.29
N GLU A 6 -9.42 1.93 10.26
CA GLU A 6 -9.92 3.15 10.90
C GLU A 6 -11.05 3.82 10.10
N GLY A 7 -12.15 4.14 10.79
CA GLY A 7 -13.33 4.75 10.20
C GLY A 7 -13.07 6.14 9.58
N SER A 8 -12.17 6.91 10.18
CA SER A 8 -11.81 8.26 9.73
C SER A 8 -11.21 8.29 8.32
N ASN A 9 -10.55 7.20 7.91
CA ASN A 9 -10.06 7.05 6.54
C ASN A 9 -11.22 6.93 5.55
N TRP A 10 -12.26 6.19 5.90
CA TRP A 10 -13.45 6.04 5.05
C TRP A 10 -14.25 7.33 4.91
N GLU A 11 -14.32 8.15 5.97
CA GLU A 11 -14.91 9.49 5.91
C GLU A 11 -14.14 10.39 4.92
N SER A 12 -12.81 10.36 4.97
CA SER A 12 -11.95 11.11 4.04
C SER A 12 -12.05 10.59 2.59
N ILE A 13 -12.17 9.27 2.42
CA ILE A 13 -12.39 8.60 1.13
C ILE A 13 -13.73 9.02 0.52
N LEU A 14 -14.77 9.25 1.32
CA LEU A 14 -16.06 9.78 0.85
C LEU A 14 -15.98 11.28 0.50
N PHE A 15 -15.23 12.04 1.29
CA PHE A 15 -15.09 13.49 1.15
C PHE A 15 -14.38 13.92 -0.15
N ALA A 16 -13.30 13.26 -0.53
CA ALA A 16 -12.49 13.69 -1.67
C ALA A 16 -13.23 13.67 -3.03
N PRO A 17 -13.99 12.61 -3.38
CA PRO A 17 -14.85 12.60 -4.56
C PRO A 17 -15.98 13.61 -4.49
N HIS A 18 -16.58 13.83 -3.31
CA HIS A 18 -17.63 14.84 -3.11
C HIS A 18 -17.12 16.24 -3.52
N HIS A 19 -15.88 16.56 -3.20
CA HIS A 19 -15.22 17.81 -3.58
C HIS A 19 -14.46 17.76 -4.91
N SER A 20 -14.61 16.68 -5.69
CA SER A 20 -13.95 16.54 -7.01
C SER A 20 -12.43 16.74 -6.97
N LEU A 21 -11.76 16.26 -5.92
CA LEU A 21 -10.31 16.45 -5.71
C LEU A 21 -9.45 15.62 -6.67
N ASP A 22 -9.46 15.96 -7.97
CA ASP A 22 -8.66 15.26 -9.00
C ASP A 22 -7.15 15.53 -8.93
N ASN A 23 -6.76 16.50 -8.10
CA ASN A 23 -5.37 16.73 -7.71
C ASN A 23 -4.89 15.78 -6.60
N LEU A 24 -5.79 15.07 -5.91
CA LEU A 24 -5.44 14.13 -4.85
C LEU A 24 -5.06 12.75 -5.43
N THR A 25 -3.96 12.20 -4.93
CA THR A 25 -3.58 10.81 -5.20
C THR A 25 -3.11 10.17 -3.91
N ILE A 26 -3.73 9.04 -3.58
CA ILE A 26 -3.32 8.21 -2.45
C ILE A 26 -2.69 6.91 -2.98
N ILE A 27 -1.70 6.40 -2.24
CA ILE A 27 -1.07 5.11 -2.51
C ILE A 27 -1.29 4.25 -1.28
N ILE A 28 -1.94 3.12 -1.44
CA ILE A 28 -2.13 2.13 -0.37
C ILE A 28 -1.01 1.11 -0.50
N ASP A 29 -0.16 1.03 0.53
CA ASP A 29 0.78 -0.06 0.73
C ASP A 29 0.01 -1.33 1.13
N TYR A 30 -0.26 -2.20 0.15
CA TYR A 30 -1.10 -3.39 0.29
C TYR A 30 -0.25 -4.65 0.47
N ASN A 31 0.45 -4.70 1.60
CA ASN A 31 1.34 -5.81 1.98
C ASN A 31 0.64 -6.96 2.73
N LYS A 32 -0.66 -6.81 3.07
CA LYS A 32 -1.53 -7.84 3.70
C LYS A 32 -1.15 -8.24 5.12
N ILE A 33 -0.23 -7.53 5.79
CA ILE A 33 0.22 -7.80 7.16
C ILE A 33 0.02 -6.56 8.04
N GLN A 34 -0.82 -6.72 9.07
CA GLN A 34 -1.07 -5.73 10.10
C GLN A 34 -0.54 -6.17 11.47
N SER A 35 -0.82 -5.38 12.51
CA SER A 35 -0.27 -5.52 13.86
C SER A 35 -0.38 -6.93 14.46
N LEU A 36 -1.51 -7.60 14.29
CA LEU A 36 -1.75 -8.92 14.91
C LEU A 36 -1.54 -10.10 13.95
N GLY A 37 -1.21 -9.84 12.69
CA GLY A 37 -1.07 -10.87 11.66
C GLY A 37 -1.62 -10.43 10.30
N ASP A 38 -2.02 -11.40 9.49
CA ASP A 38 -2.58 -11.15 8.16
C ASP A 38 -3.88 -10.33 8.28
N THR A 39 -4.07 -9.35 7.38
CA THR A 39 -5.26 -8.48 7.42
C THR A 39 -6.56 -9.28 7.36
N ASN A 40 -6.63 -10.31 6.51
CA ASN A 40 -7.82 -11.15 6.35
C ASN A 40 -8.20 -11.97 7.61
N LYS A 41 -7.29 -12.13 8.58
CA LYS A 41 -7.53 -12.83 9.85
C LYS A 41 -7.88 -11.87 10.99
N THR A 42 -7.60 -10.58 10.83
CA THR A 42 -7.91 -9.54 11.83
C THR A 42 -9.16 -8.77 11.41
N ILE A 43 -9.07 -7.94 10.35
CA ILE A 43 -10.20 -7.26 9.72
C ILE A 43 -9.98 -7.30 8.21
N ASN A 44 -10.88 -8.00 7.50
CA ASN A 44 -10.71 -8.25 6.08
C ASN A 44 -11.12 -7.03 5.23
N LEU A 45 -10.15 -6.47 4.51
CA LEU A 45 -10.35 -5.33 3.61
C LEU A 45 -10.99 -5.70 2.27
N GLU A 46 -11.00 -6.97 1.87
CA GLU A 46 -11.52 -7.35 0.55
C GLU A 46 -13.05 -7.23 0.44
N PRO A 47 -13.60 -6.87 -0.74
CA PRO A 47 -12.90 -6.46 -1.97
C PRO A 47 -12.46 -4.98 -1.93
N LEU A 48 -11.16 -4.69 -1.75
CA LEU A 48 -10.68 -3.33 -1.48
C LEU A 48 -10.86 -2.39 -2.69
N ALA A 49 -10.42 -2.84 -3.87
CA ALA A 49 -10.55 -2.06 -5.10
C ALA A 49 -12.01 -1.75 -5.45
N ALA A 50 -12.93 -2.69 -5.18
CA ALA A 50 -14.36 -2.50 -5.43
C ALA A 50 -14.97 -1.47 -4.47
N LYS A 51 -14.61 -1.50 -3.19
CA LYS A 51 -15.04 -0.51 -2.19
C LYS A 51 -14.65 0.90 -2.62
N LEU A 52 -13.38 1.12 -2.97
CA LEU A 52 -12.89 2.42 -3.44
C LEU A 52 -13.56 2.88 -4.76
N LYS A 53 -13.76 1.98 -5.72
CA LYS A 53 -14.50 2.29 -6.96
C LYS A 53 -15.94 2.70 -6.66
N SER A 54 -16.60 2.05 -5.70
CA SER A 54 -17.97 2.38 -5.29
C SER A 54 -18.09 3.77 -4.67
N PHE A 55 -17.01 4.26 -4.03
CA PHE A 55 -16.87 5.64 -3.55
C PHE A 55 -16.41 6.61 -4.64
N ASN A 56 -16.55 6.28 -5.92
CA ASN A 56 -16.19 7.18 -7.03
C ASN A 56 -14.70 7.57 -7.06
N TRP A 57 -13.78 6.64 -6.77
CA TRP A 57 -12.33 6.83 -7.00
C TRP A 57 -11.85 6.22 -8.33
N ALA A 58 -10.84 6.84 -8.93
CA ALA A 58 -10.07 6.22 -10.01
C ALA A 58 -9.07 5.24 -9.40
N VAL A 59 -9.37 3.94 -9.46
CA VAL A 59 -8.55 2.91 -8.78
C VAL A 59 -7.64 2.19 -9.77
N ARG A 60 -6.37 2.06 -9.42
CA ARG A 60 -5.36 1.28 -10.15
C ARG A 60 -4.68 0.31 -9.22
N GLU A 61 -4.49 -0.93 -9.66
CA GLU A 61 -3.72 -1.93 -8.93
C GLU A 61 -2.40 -2.14 -9.66
N ILE A 62 -1.30 -2.14 -8.92
CA ILE A 62 0.04 -2.32 -9.46
C ILE A 62 0.86 -3.28 -8.61
N ASP A 63 1.89 -3.85 -9.22
CA ASP A 63 3.02 -4.40 -8.49
C ASP A 63 3.82 -3.25 -7.87
N GLY A 64 3.82 -3.17 -6.54
CA GLY A 64 4.49 -2.12 -5.77
C GLY A 64 6.02 -2.23 -5.76
N HIS A 65 6.60 -3.27 -6.38
CA HIS A 65 8.04 -3.44 -6.55
C HIS A 65 8.51 -3.26 -7.99
N ASN A 66 7.59 -2.94 -8.90
CA ASN A 66 7.91 -2.68 -10.29
C ASN A 66 7.98 -1.17 -10.56
N PHE A 67 9.19 -0.62 -10.67
CA PHE A 67 9.41 0.80 -10.89
C PHE A 67 8.71 1.33 -12.15
N GLN A 68 8.66 0.55 -13.23
CA GLN A 68 7.96 0.95 -14.46
C GLN A 68 6.43 0.96 -14.27
N ALA A 69 5.88 0.08 -13.41
CA ALA A 69 4.46 0.10 -13.07
C ALA A 69 4.13 1.32 -12.19
N ILE A 70 4.98 1.63 -11.22
CA ILE A 70 4.86 2.81 -10.35
C ILE A 70 4.93 4.10 -11.18
N GLU A 71 5.96 4.23 -12.01
CA GLU A 71 6.14 5.38 -12.89
C GLU A 71 4.92 5.59 -13.79
N ARG A 72 4.47 4.53 -14.50
CA ARG A 72 3.27 4.61 -15.34
C ARG A 72 2.02 4.98 -14.54
N ALA A 73 1.85 4.47 -13.33
CA ALA A 73 0.68 4.79 -12.50
C ALA A 73 0.66 6.25 -12.04
N LEU A 74 1.82 6.82 -11.73
CA LEU A 74 1.97 8.21 -11.27
C LEU A 74 1.95 9.22 -12.43
N THR A 75 2.51 8.85 -13.58
CA THR A 75 2.73 9.77 -14.72
C THR A 75 1.63 9.74 -15.77
N SER A 76 0.78 8.71 -15.80
CA SER A 76 -0.26 8.63 -16.82
C SER A 76 -1.26 9.78 -16.66
N LEU A 77 -1.09 10.80 -17.48
CA LEU A 77 -1.95 11.97 -17.58
C LEU A 77 -2.85 11.88 -18.82
N PRO A 78 -4.05 12.49 -18.75
CA PRO A 78 -4.62 13.14 -17.58
C PRO A 78 -5.18 12.13 -16.56
N LYS A 79 -5.06 12.45 -15.27
CA LYS A 79 -5.89 11.82 -14.24
C LYS A 79 -7.36 12.01 -14.62
N GLN A 80 -8.23 11.10 -14.17
CA GLN A 80 -9.66 11.22 -14.49
C GLN A 80 -10.20 12.52 -13.89
N LYS A 81 -10.68 13.43 -14.76
CA LYS A 81 -11.18 14.75 -14.36
C LYS A 81 -12.25 14.62 -13.28
N ASN A 82 -12.20 15.49 -12.27
CA ASN A 82 -13.12 15.52 -11.12
C ASN A 82 -13.12 14.24 -10.26
N LYS A 83 -12.08 13.41 -10.35
CA LYS A 83 -12.00 12.13 -9.63
C LYS A 83 -10.65 11.97 -8.93
N PRO A 84 -10.61 11.78 -7.60
CA PRO A 84 -9.37 11.47 -6.92
C PRO A 84 -8.86 10.09 -7.34
N THR A 85 -7.54 9.90 -7.29
CA THR A 85 -6.88 8.66 -7.72
C THR A 85 -6.38 7.85 -6.55
N CYS A 86 -6.66 6.55 -6.55
CA CYS A 86 -6.11 5.60 -5.59
C CYS A 86 -5.27 4.56 -6.33
N ILE A 87 -4.02 4.41 -5.91
CA ILE A 87 -3.12 3.35 -6.37
C ILE A 87 -3.00 2.33 -5.25
N ILE A 88 -3.46 1.10 -5.49
CA ILE A 88 -3.24 -0.03 -4.60
C ILE A 88 -1.95 -0.70 -5.05
N ALA A 89 -0.88 -0.50 -4.28
CA ALA A 89 0.42 -1.09 -4.55
C ALA A 89 0.52 -2.42 -3.79
N HIS A 90 0.48 -3.54 -4.53
CA HIS A 90 0.70 -4.87 -3.95
C HIS A 90 2.18 -5.01 -3.64
N THR A 91 2.52 -5.07 -2.35
CA THR A 91 3.90 -5.07 -1.86
C THR A 91 4.17 -6.31 -0.99
N ILE A 92 5.42 -6.43 -0.55
CA ILE A 92 5.93 -7.50 0.31
C ILE A 92 6.56 -6.75 1.49
N LYS A 93 6.03 -6.94 2.69
CA LYS A 93 6.57 -6.30 3.88
C LYS A 93 7.98 -6.83 4.12
N GLY A 94 8.96 -5.95 4.29
CA GLY A 94 10.38 -6.34 4.39
C GLY A 94 11.04 -6.71 3.06
N LYS A 95 10.46 -6.30 1.91
CA LYS A 95 11.03 -6.58 0.57
C LYS A 95 12.52 -6.30 0.52
N GLY A 96 13.27 -7.23 -0.05
CA GLY A 96 14.71 -7.06 -0.27
C GLY A 96 15.56 -7.87 0.70
N VAL A 97 15.06 -8.16 1.90
CA VAL A 97 15.77 -8.89 2.95
C VAL A 97 15.03 -10.19 3.27
N SER A 98 15.65 -11.32 2.93
CA SER A 98 15.05 -12.66 2.91
C SER A 98 14.39 -13.07 4.22
N PHE A 99 15.00 -12.72 5.36
CA PHE A 99 14.49 -13.06 6.69
C PHE A 99 13.47 -12.05 7.23
N MET A 100 13.26 -10.93 6.53
CA MET A 100 12.24 -9.92 6.83
C MET A 100 11.00 -10.03 5.96
N GLU A 101 11.12 -10.59 4.74
CA GLU A 101 10.00 -10.72 3.80
C GLU A 101 8.83 -11.50 4.42
N ASN A 102 7.63 -10.89 4.42
CA ASN A 102 6.37 -11.45 4.92
C ASN A 102 6.40 -11.93 6.39
N SER A 103 7.22 -11.29 7.22
CA SER A 103 7.41 -11.71 8.60
C SER A 103 6.90 -10.66 9.60
N LEU A 104 5.91 -11.06 10.41
CA LEU A 104 5.19 -10.17 11.34
C LEU A 104 6.12 -9.55 12.40
N ILE A 105 7.12 -10.29 12.88
CA ILE A 105 8.02 -9.83 13.94
C ILE A 105 8.76 -8.55 13.54
N TRP A 106 9.07 -8.38 12.25
CA TRP A 106 9.75 -7.20 11.71
C TRP A 106 8.85 -5.97 11.56
N HIS A 107 7.56 -6.08 11.92
CA HIS A 107 6.72 -4.91 12.12
C HIS A 107 7.07 -4.14 13.40
N TYR A 108 7.61 -4.83 14.42
CA TYR A 108 7.84 -4.29 15.76
C TYR A 108 9.31 -4.30 16.19
N LYS A 109 10.07 -5.28 15.68
CA LYS A 109 11.44 -5.51 16.09
C LYS A 109 12.40 -4.64 15.29
N SER A 110 13.28 -3.95 15.99
CA SER A 110 14.48 -3.36 15.41
C SER A 110 15.55 -4.45 15.20
N SER A 111 16.27 -4.40 14.08
CA SER A 111 17.41 -5.29 13.82
C SER A 111 18.52 -5.07 14.84
N ASN A 112 19.14 -6.16 15.30
CA ASN A 112 20.43 -6.07 15.99
C ASN A 112 21.58 -5.87 14.98
N GLU A 113 22.82 -5.73 15.47
CA GLU A 113 24.00 -5.49 14.63
C GLU A 113 24.23 -6.60 13.60
N GLU A 114 24.12 -7.87 13.98
CA GLU A 114 24.29 -9.01 13.07
C GLU A 114 23.21 -9.03 11.97
N GLU A 115 21.94 -8.81 12.35
CA GLU A 115 20.81 -8.75 11.44
C GLU A 115 20.92 -7.57 10.47
N PHE A 116 21.42 -6.42 10.95
CA PHE A 116 21.67 -5.24 10.12
C PHE A 116 22.75 -5.52 9.06
N GLU A 117 23.91 -6.04 9.45
CA GLU A 117 24.99 -6.35 8.53
C GLU A 117 24.57 -7.39 7.49
N ARG A 118 23.81 -8.41 7.92
CA ARG A 118 23.25 -9.41 7.01
C ARG A 118 22.28 -8.78 6.02
N ALA A 119 21.35 -7.94 6.48
CA ALA A 119 20.40 -7.25 5.61
C ALA A 119 21.11 -6.36 4.59
N LEU A 120 22.14 -5.62 5.02
CA LEU A 120 22.91 -4.75 4.14
C LEU A 120 23.62 -5.54 3.04
N LYS A 121 24.22 -6.69 3.38
CA LYS A 121 24.82 -7.58 2.41
C LYS A 121 23.81 -8.11 1.39
N GLU A 122 22.64 -8.57 1.83
CA GLU A 122 21.57 -9.05 0.94
C GLU A 122 21.06 -7.97 -0.03
N LEU A 123 21.10 -6.69 0.37
CA LEU A 123 20.71 -5.55 -0.47
C LEU A 123 21.78 -5.16 -1.49
N GLN A 124 23.07 -5.33 -1.16
CA GLN A 124 24.19 -5.02 -2.07
C GLN A 124 24.41 -6.06 -3.15
N GLU A 125 23.98 -7.31 -2.91
CA GLU A 125 24.10 -8.42 -3.86
C GLU A 125 23.01 -8.42 -4.96
N LYS A 126 22.11 -7.42 -4.95
CA LYS A 126 21.00 -7.25 -5.90
C LYS A 126 21.26 -6.14 -6.90
#